data_AF-A0AB37MW53-F1
#
_entry.id   AF-A0AB37MW53-F1
#
_cell.length_a   1.000
_cell.length_b   1.000
_cell.length_c   1.000
_cell.angle_alpha   90.00
_cell.angle_beta   90.00
_cell.angle_gamma   90.00
#
_symmetry.space_group_name_H-M   'P 1'
#
loop_
_entity.id
_entity.type
_entity.pdbx_description
1 polymer ?
#
loop_
_entity_poly.entity_id
_entity_poly.type
_entity_poly.pdbx_seq_one_letter_code
_entity_poly.pdbx_strand_id
1 'polypeptide(L)' 'FKFFGSTICYAHLQASGFINDHLTDCICRNQKQ' A
#
# COMPACT_ATOMS: atom_id res chain seq x y z
N PHE A 1 -6.02 -15.65 -14.64
CA PHE A 1 -5.26 -14.53 -14.07
C PHE A 1 -3.83 -14.98 -13.77
N LYS A 2 -2.88 -14.72 -14.66
CA LYS A 2 -1.48 -15.19 -14.51
C LYS A 2 -0.50 -14.01 -14.56
N PHE A 3 -0.78 -13.00 -13.74
CA PHE A 3 0.06 -11.83 -13.48
C PHE A 3 -0.11 -11.35 -12.02
N PHE A 4 -0.44 -12.23 -11.07
CA PHE A 4 -0.41 -11.89 -9.64
C PHE A 4 0.88 -12.45 -9.03
N GLY A 5 1.98 -11.73 -9.26
CA GLY A 5 3.18 -11.91 -8.45
C GLY A 5 3.00 -11.26 -7.08
N SER A 6 3.84 -11.62 -6.11
CA SER A 6 3.85 -11.02 -4.76
C SER A 6 3.93 -9.49 -4.80
N THR A 7 4.68 -8.93 -5.76
CA THR A 7 4.79 -7.48 -6.01
C THR A 7 3.44 -6.83 -6.31
N ILE A 8 2.59 -7.49 -7.10
CA ILE A 8 1.29 -6.95 -7.51
C ILE A 8 0.30 -7.04 -6.34
N CYS A 9 0.36 -8.12 -5.56
CA CYS A 9 -0.40 -8.21 -4.32
C CYS A 9 -0.02 -7.11 -3.33
N TYR A 10 1.28 -6.84 -3.15
CA TYR A 10 1.75 -5.78 -2.25
C TYR A 10 1.30 -4.39 -2.71
N ALA A 11 1.50 -4.06 -4.00
CA ALA A 11 1.08 -2.77 -4.55
C ALA A 11 -0.45 -2.58 -4.47
N HIS A 12 -1.23 -3.65 -4.66
CA HIS A 12 -2.68 -3.62 -4.49
C HIS A 12 -3.07 -3.30 -3.04
N LEU A 13 -2.47 -3.98 -2.07
CA LEU A 13 -2.73 -3.74 -0.65
C LEU A 13 -2.32 -2.33 -0.21
N GLN A 14 -1.25 -1.77 -0.78
CA GLN A 14 -0.85 -0.38 -0.57
C GLN A 14 -1.87 0.61 -1.16
N ALA A 15 -2.32 0.40 -2.40
CA ALA A 15 -3.27 1.29 -3.07
C ALA A 15 -4.68 1.25 -2.44
N SER A 16 -5.10 0.07 -1.95
CA SER A 16 -6.38 -0.10 -1.25
C SER A 16 -6.35 0.37 0.21
N GLY A 17 -5.21 0.83 0.72
CA GLY A 17 -5.09 1.35 2.09
C GLY A 17 -4.97 0.30 3.18
N PHE A 18 -4.80 -0.99 2.82
CA PHE A 18 -4.52 -2.06 3.79
C PHE A 18 -3.09 -2.01 4.33
N ILE A 19 -2.15 -1.51 3.53
CA ILE A 19 -0.75 -1.30 3.93
C ILE A 19 -0.44 0.19 3.85
N ASN A 20 -0.11 0.77 5.01
CA ASN A 20 0.29 2.16 5.10
C ASN A 20 1.83 2.26 5.03
N ASP A 21 2.35 2.22 3.81
CA ASP A 21 3.78 2.35 3.51
C ASP A 21 4.14 3.78 3.06
N HIS A 22 3.51 4.79 3.69
CA HIS A 22 3.88 6.18 3.48
C HIS A 22 5.21 6.49 4.19
N LEU A 23 6.06 7.29 3.56
CA LEU A 23 7.33 7.77 4.13
C LEU A 23 7.11 8.42 5.50
N THR A 24 8.10 8.35 6.40
CA THR A 24 7.99 8.89 7.77
C THR A 24 7.68 10.38 7.82
N ASP A 25 8.13 11.12 6.82
CA ASP A 25 7.90 12.56 6.65
C ASP A 25 6.59 12.87 5.88
N CYS A 26 5.87 11.85 5.43
CA CYS A 26 4.64 12.06 4.67
C CYS A 26 3.53 12.59 5.57
N ILE A 27 2.97 13.76 5.20
CA ILE A 27 1.83 14.40 5.86
C ILE A 27 0.60 13.48 6.02
N CYS A 28 0.47 12.47 5.15
CA CYS A 28 -0.66 11.54 5.15
C CYS A 28 -0.40 10.23 5.92
N ARG A 29 0.80 9.99 6.44
CA ARG A 29 1.16 8.71 7.10
C ARG A 29 0.28 8.37 8.31
N ASN A 30 -0.26 9.37 9.00
CA ASN A 30 -1.13 9.15 10.17
C ASN A 30 -2.63 9.27 9.85
N GLN A 31 -3.01 9.29 8.57
CA GLN A 31 -4.41 9.18 8.17
C GLN A 31 -4.87 7.75 8.45
N LYS A 32 -5.28 7.49 9.70
CA LYS A 32 -5.98 6.27 10.07
C LYS A 32 -7.31 6.24 9.32
N GLN A 33 -7.45 5.28 8.40
CA GLN A 33 -8.78 4.88 7.93
C GLN A 33 -9.55 4.21 9.06
#